data_AF-A0A7V0U9Z9-F1
#
_entry.id   AF-A0A7V0U9Z9-F1
#
_cell.length_a   1.000
_cell.length_b   1.000
_cell.length_c   1.000
_cell.angle_alpha   90.00
_cell.angle_beta   90.00
_cell.angle_gamma   90.00
#
_symmetry.space_group_name_H-M   'P 1'
#
loop_
_entity.id
_entity.type
_entity.pdbx_description
1 polymer ?
#
loop_
_entity_poly.entity_id
_entity_poly.type
_entity_poly.pdbx_seq_one_letter_code
_entity_poly.pdbx_strand_id
1 'polypeptide(L)'
;MTDKFIIKLKRFPFQEFNGEQSECPMFHFHINGNARKKYSFNRTILSTSGNVVFADFASAKEFAGKMNSYNRANGISGYVRPSDIYAMALIDEIFHFVIHSYRENKESGLLKRLYEKASGTIGRKKVSQTVKYFVSDFMPPSIEEGFESVDDYLKKSFNSATGEIIEFEEMITLKLANENPAFSQFRELFDDTDIDRSSSYGKIFSIVENYLEETTEITVGEKKVSLIELLRAPMKKYPDSLSDQLKYIVDEWGFEMLGDFSRKLLTAVDVIKEEENKGAAPGGSFNEVVTAETLSFPWGYDDVQESENFSTDSSWMPRVVMVAKNVFVWMDQLSKLYSREINTLDQIPDDELKIMAGRGFTALWLIGLWERSRASRKIKQLMGNPEA
;
A
#
# COMPACT_ATOMS: atom_id res chain seq x y z
N MET A 1 17.51 -37.35 -4.75
CA MET A 1 17.72 -36.96 -3.34
C MET A 1 18.65 -35.77 -3.34
N THR A 2 18.07 -34.58 -3.39
CA THR A 2 18.76 -33.30 -3.21
C THR A 2 17.72 -32.43 -2.52
N ASP A 3 17.76 -32.48 -1.19
CA ASP A 3 16.94 -31.65 -0.32
C ASP A 3 17.27 -30.18 -0.64
N LYS A 4 16.40 -29.57 -1.44
CA LYS A 4 16.38 -28.12 -1.61
C LYS A 4 16.01 -27.56 -0.25
N PHE A 5 16.97 -26.96 0.45
CA PHE A 5 16.72 -26.06 1.58
C PHE A 5 16.04 -24.78 1.05
N ILE A 6 14.81 -24.93 0.58
CA ILE A 6 13.86 -23.85 0.38
C ILE A 6 13.53 -23.38 1.79
N ILE A 7 13.68 -22.08 2.06
CA ILE A 7 13.03 -21.49 3.22
C ILE A 7 11.53 -21.65 2.96
N LYS A 8 10.95 -22.77 3.40
CA LYS A 8 9.53 -22.83 3.70
C LYS A 8 9.37 -21.94 4.90
N LEU A 9 9.14 -20.64 4.68
CA LEU A 9 8.55 -19.81 5.71
C LEU A 9 7.26 -20.53 6.09
N LYS A 10 7.27 -21.19 7.24
CA LYS A 10 6.07 -21.88 7.70
C LYS A 10 4.99 -20.81 7.84
N ARG A 11 3.79 -21.13 7.36
CA ARG A 11 2.58 -20.33 7.57
C ARG A 11 2.62 -19.68 8.95
N PHE A 12 2.49 -18.36 8.97
CA PHE A 12 2.06 -17.64 10.14
C PHE A 12 0.80 -18.35 10.67
N PRO A 13 0.74 -18.77 11.94
CA PRO A 13 -0.54 -19.08 12.53
C PRO A 13 -1.27 -17.74 12.61
N PHE A 14 -2.26 -17.55 11.74
CA PHE A 14 -3.35 -16.63 12.03
C PHE A 14 -3.99 -17.11 13.32
N GLN A 15 -3.56 -16.59 14.47
CA GLN A 15 -4.37 -16.68 15.68
C GLN A 15 -5.31 -15.47 15.65
N GLU A 16 -6.58 -15.72 15.35
CA GLU A 16 -7.66 -14.86 15.78
C GLU A 16 -7.55 -14.72 17.31
N PHE A 17 -7.19 -13.52 17.77
CA PHE A 17 -7.07 -13.24 19.20
C PHE A 17 -8.48 -13.15 19.79
N ASN A 18 -8.90 -14.22 20.48
CA ASN A 18 -10.06 -14.19 21.34
C ASN A 18 -9.70 -13.48 22.66
N GLY A 19 -10.06 -12.20 22.76
CA GLY A 19 -10.73 -11.67 23.95
C GLY A 19 -9.98 -11.48 25.27
N GLU A 20 -8.66 -11.62 25.38
CA GLU A 20 -7.93 -11.22 26.60
C GLU A 20 -6.80 -10.23 26.29
N GLN A 21 -6.82 -9.09 27.00
CA GLN A 21 -5.86 -7.99 26.89
C GLN A 21 -4.43 -8.51 27.13
N SER A 22 -3.70 -8.75 26.04
CA SER A 22 -2.27 -9.07 26.04
C SER A 22 -1.56 -7.94 25.28
N GLU A 23 -0.63 -7.25 25.95
CA GLU A 23 0.13 -6.13 25.37
C GLU A 23 1.08 -6.63 24.27
N CYS A 24 0.57 -6.69 23.03
CA CYS A 24 1.42 -6.89 21.86
C CYS A 24 2.33 -5.68 21.65
N PRO A 25 3.59 -5.87 21.21
CA PRO A 25 4.39 -4.76 20.72
C PRO A 25 3.64 -4.09 19.56
N MET A 26 3.41 -2.79 19.68
CA MET A 26 2.89 -1.98 18.59
C MET A 26 4.09 -1.49 17.80
N PHE A 27 4.30 -2.05 16.62
CA PHE A 27 5.12 -1.40 15.61
C PHE A 27 4.31 -0.20 15.09
N HIS A 28 5.00 0.87 14.76
CA HIS A 28 4.38 2.06 14.21
C HIS A 28 5.18 2.42 12.97
N PHE A 29 4.55 2.94 11.93
CA PHE A 29 5.35 3.70 10.97
C PHE A 29 5.96 4.87 11.76
N HIS A 30 7.27 4.82 12.00
CA HIS A 30 7.94 5.73 12.94
C HIS A 30 7.99 7.14 12.36
N ILE A 31 6.94 7.91 12.64
CA ILE A 31 6.87 9.32 12.27
C ILE A 31 7.49 10.15 13.37
N ASN A 32 8.37 11.07 13.04
CA ASN A 32 8.93 12.04 13.97
C ASN A 32 7.83 12.78 14.75
N GLY A 33 7.98 12.92 16.07
CA GLY A 33 6.98 13.57 16.93
C GLY A 33 6.66 15.01 16.51
N ASN A 34 7.63 15.72 15.92
CA ASN A 34 7.42 17.07 15.39
C ASN A 34 6.51 17.05 14.16
N ALA A 35 6.66 16.08 13.26
CA ALA A 35 5.78 15.92 12.10
C ALA A 35 4.36 15.54 12.52
N ARG A 36 4.20 14.68 13.53
CA ARG A 36 2.89 14.35 14.09
C ARG A 36 2.16 15.57 14.66
N LYS A 37 2.88 16.41 15.42
CA LYS A 37 2.35 17.68 15.94
C LYS A 37 2.02 18.66 14.82
N LYS A 38 2.90 18.80 13.82
CA LYS A 38 2.72 19.70 12.66
C LYS A 38 1.45 19.39 11.89
N TYR A 39 1.18 18.12 11.61
CA TYR A 39 0.05 17.68 10.78
C TYR A 39 -1.18 17.24 11.58
N SER A 40 -1.11 17.25 12.92
CA SER A 40 -2.19 16.79 13.80
C SER A 40 -2.67 15.37 13.45
N PHE A 41 -1.74 14.46 13.21
CA PHE A 41 -2.09 13.06 12.94
C PHE A 41 -2.78 12.44 14.15
N ASN A 42 -3.85 11.69 13.90
CA ASN A 42 -4.49 10.88 14.93
C ASN A 42 -3.64 9.62 15.13
N ARG A 43 -3.53 9.15 16.37
CA ARG A 43 -2.57 8.12 16.79
C ARG A 43 -2.79 6.75 16.14
N THR A 44 -4.00 6.51 15.63
CA THR A 44 -4.44 5.24 15.02
C THR A 44 -4.09 5.11 13.55
N ILE A 45 -3.64 6.17 12.88
CA ILE A 45 -3.63 6.22 11.40
C ILE A 45 -2.59 5.24 10.80
N LEU A 46 -1.55 4.86 11.54
CA LEU A 46 -0.50 3.95 11.08
C LEU A 46 0.02 3.06 12.23
N SER A 47 -0.87 2.44 13.00
CA SER A 47 -0.46 1.49 14.05
C SER A 47 -0.39 0.07 13.51
N THR A 48 0.80 -0.51 13.43
CA THR A 48 1.04 -1.93 13.13
C THR A 48 1.20 -2.68 14.46
N SER A 49 0.10 -3.08 15.10
CA SER A 49 0.23 -4.06 16.19
C SER A 49 0.98 -5.29 15.70
N GLY A 50 1.72 -5.99 16.56
CA GLY A 50 2.45 -7.24 16.28
C GLY A 50 1.62 -8.39 15.68
N ASN A 51 0.36 -8.12 15.29
CA ASN A 51 -0.45 -8.84 14.33
C ASN A 51 -0.94 -7.87 13.21
N VAL A 52 -0.01 -7.43 12.36
CA VAL A 52 -0.21 -6.93 10.97
C VAL A 52 -1.53 -6.20 10.73
N VAL A 53 -1.61 -4.95 11.18
CA VAL A 53 -2.66 -4.02 10.72
C VAL A 53 -2.04 -3.21 9.58
N PHE A 54 -2.22 -3.72 8.36
CA PHE A 54 -1.94 -2.96 7.15
C PHE A 54 -2.58 -1.59 7.27
N ALA A 55 -1.86 -0.54 6.86
CA ALA A 55 -2.47 0.75 6.60
C ALA A 55 -3.70 0.51 5.72
N ASP A 56 -4.91 0.76 6.22
CA ASP A 56 -6.05 0.75 5.32
C ASP A 56 -5.90 1.97 4.40
N PHE A 57 -6.30 1.82 3.13
CA PHE A 57 -6.13 2.91 2.18
C PHE A 57 -6.92 4.17 2.60
N ALA A 58 -7.95 4.01 3.45
CA ALA A 58 -8.68 5.14 4.02
C ALA A 58 -7.81 5.96 5.00
N SER A 59 -6.98 5.31 5.81
CA SER A 59 -6.03 5.92 6.73
C SER A 59 -4.92 6.64 5.95
N ALA A 60 -4.43 6.05 4.85
CA ALA A 60 -3.50 6.73 3.95
C ALA A 60 -4.13 7.99 3.31
N LYS A 61 -5.42 7.93 2.93
CA LYS A 61 -6.18 9.11 2.46
C LYS A 61 -6.32 10.18 3.53
N GLU A 62 -6.66 9.81 4.77
CA GLU A 62 -6.75 10.76 5.88
C GLU A 62 -5.39 11.41 6.13
N PHE A 63 -4.32 10.62 6.16
CA PHE A 63 -2.95 11.07 6.35
C PHE A 63 -2.53 12.09 5.29
N ALA A 64 -2.65 11.72 4.01
CA ALA A 64 -2.38 12.61 2.89
C ALA A 64 -3.28 13.85 2.93
N GLY A 65 -4.56 13.69 3.30
CA GLY A 65 -5.51 14.79 3.47
C GLY A 65 -5.07 15.82 4.50
N LYS A 66 -4.52 15.38 5.64
CA LYS A 66 -3.97 16.26 6.69
C LYS A 66 -2.73 17.02 6.22
N MET A 67 -1.80 16.33 5.55
CA MET A 67 -0.62 16.98 4.96
C MET A 67 -1.02 18.01 3.91
N ASN A 68 -1.90 17.64 2.98
CA ASN A 68 -2.37 18.53 1.91
C ASN A 68 -3.14 19.74 2.46
N SER A 69 -3.94 19.55 3.51
CA SER A 69 -4.65 20.65 4.16
C SER A 69 -3.68 21.63 4.81
N TYR A 70 -2.65 21.12 5.50
CA TYR A 70 -1.58 21.95 6.04
C TYR A 70 -0.81 22.68 4.94
N ASN A 71 -0.44 21.99 3.86
CA ASN A 71 0.28 22.58 2.73
C ASN A 71 -0.52 23.72 2.09
N ARG A 72 -1.81 23.50 1.85
CA ARG A 72 -2.72 24.53 1.31
C ARG A 72 -2.83 25.74 2.24
N ALA A 73 -2.99 25.51 3.55
CA ALA A 73 -3.10 26.59 4.53
C ALA A 73 -1.81 27.43 4.64
N ASN A 74 -0.65 26.85 4.32
CA ASN A 74 0.65 27.50 4.42
C ASN A 74 1.29 27.86 3.06
N GLY A 75 0.55 27.73 1.95
CA GLY A 75 1.05 28.04 0.61
C GLY A 75 2.21 27.17 0.14
N ILE A 76 2.37 25.96 0.68
CA ILE A 76 3.39 25.00 0.27
C ILE A 76 2.93 24.31 -1.01
N SER A 77 3.74 24.43 -2.07
CA SER A 77 3.48 23.73 -3.33
C SER A 77 3.79 22.24 -3.20
N GLY A 78 2.85 21.39 -3.62
CA GLY A 78 3.05 19.94 -3.64
C GLY A 78 1.82 19.21 -3.12
N TYR A 79 1.36 18.23 -3.89
CA TYR A 79 0.25 17.36 -3.51
C TYR A 79 0.81 16.01 -3.06
N VAL A 80 0.55 15.65 -1.81
CA VAL A 80 0.85 14.34 -1.25
C VAL A 80 -0.24 13.38 -1.71
N ARG A 81 0.14 12.37 -2.50
CA ARG A 81 -0.81 11.35 -2.97
C ARG A 81 -1.05 10.30 -1.87
N PRO A 82 -2.32 9.93 -1.61
CA PRO A 82 -2.65 8.79 -0.74
C PRO A 82 -1.93 7.49 -1.12
N SER A 83 -1.80 7.17 -2.42
CA SER A 83 -1.02 6.01 -2.90
C SER A 83 0.43 6.03 -2.47
N ASP A 84 1.10 7.19 -2.55
CA ASP A 84 2.52 7.31 -2.17
C ASP A 84 2.69 7.07 -0.65
N ILE A 85 1.80 7.61 0.18
CA ILE A 85 1.80 7.35 1.63
C ILE A 85 1.52 5.88 1.93
N TYR A 86 0.54 5.30 1.23
CA TYR A 86 0.19 3.90 1.40
C TYR A 86 1.35 2.98 1.02
N ALA A 87 2.01 3.26 -0.11
CA ALA A 87 3.13 2.48 -0.60
C ALA A 87 4.33 2.55 0.34
N MET A 88 4.65 3.74 0.85
CA MET A 88 5.70 3.96 1.84
C MET A 88 5.46 3.14 3.11
N ALA A 89 4.25 3.23 3.67
CA ALA A 89 3.88 2.47 4.88
C ALA A 89 3.93 0.95 4.66
N LEU A 90 3.50 0.48 3.48
CA LEU A 90 3.57 -0.94 3.14
C LEU A 90 5.00 -1.44 3.01
N ILE A 91 5.90 -0.68 2.39
CA ILE A 91 7.32 -1.07 2.25
C ILE A 91 7.96 -1.24 3.63
N ASP A 92 7.69 -0.31 4.54
CA ASP A 92 8.17 -0.37 5.93
C ASP A 92 7.63 -1.61 6.67
N GLU A 93 6.33 -1.86 6.59
CA GLU A 93 5.70 -3.04 7.20
C GLU A 93 6.26 -4.36 6.63
N ILE A 94 6.51 -4.41 5.31
CA ILE A 94 7.16 -5.55 4.67
C ILE A 94 8.58 -5.75 5.22
N PHE A 95 9.34 -4.68 5.47
CA PHE A 95 10.69 -4.80 6.02
C PHE A 95 10.68 -5.39 7.43
N HIS A 96 9.78 -4.91 8.30
CA HIS A 96 9.54 -5.52 9.60
C HIS A 96 9.13 -6.98 9.49
N PHE A 97 8.23 -7.30 8.57
CA PHE A 97 7.79 -8.66 8.33
C PHE A 97 8.96 -9.58 7.90
N VAL A 98 9.85 -9.12 7.03
CA VAL A 98 11.03 -9.88 6.59
C VAL A 98 12.01 -10.09 7.74
N ILE A 99 12.29 -9.04 8.54
CA ILE A 99 13.16 -9.13 9.72
C ILE A 99 12.58 -10.13 10.73
N HIS A 100 11.29 -10.02 11.03
CA HIS A 100 10.58 -10.94 11.93
C HIS A 100 10.60 -12.37 11.39
N SER A 101 10.29 -12.57 10.11
CA SER A 101 10.30 -13.89 9.47
C SER A 101 11.68 -14.53 9.51
N TYR A 102 12.74 -13.75 9.32
CA TYR A 102 14.11 -14.24 9.46
C TYR A 102 14.40 -14.70 10.91
N ARG A 103 14.00 -13.88 11.90
CA ARG A 103 14.17 -14.20 13.32
C ARG A 103 13.48 -15.51 13.70
N GLU A 104 12.21 -15.67 13.33
CA GLU A 104 11.44 -16.88 13.70
C GLU A 104 11.98 -18.15 13.03
N ASN A 105 12.42 -18.08 11.77
CA ASN A 105 12.78 -19.27 11.01
C ASN A 105 14.27 -19.64 11.09
N LYS A 106 15.16 -18.68 11.31
CA LYS A 106 16.61 -18.88 11.29
C LYS A 106 17.27 -18.53 12.61
N GLU A 107 16.90 -17.37 13.17
CA GLU A 107 17.73 -16.76 14.21
C GLU A 107 16.94 -15.91 15.20
N SER A 108 16.26 -16.55 16.16
CA SER A 108 15.37 -15.87 17.11
C SER A 108 16.06 -14.79 17.97
N GLY A 109 17.36 -14.95 18.19
CA GLY A 109 18.21 -14.03 18.94
C GLY A 109 18.92 -12.95 18.12
N LEU A 110 18.60 -12.77 16.83
CA LEU A 110 19.33 -11.86 15.92
C LEU A 110 19.46 -10.44 16.50
N LEU A 111 18.35 -9.78 16.86
CA LEU A 111 18.37 -8.41 17.37
C LEU A 111 19.18 -8.26 18.65
N LYS A 112 19.06 -9.24 19.56
CA LYS A 112 19.84 -9.24 20.80
C LYS A 112 21.33 -9.36 20.49
N ARG A 113 21.72 -10.19 19.51
CA ARG A 113 23.12 -10.30 19.08
C ARG A 113 23.63 -9.05 18.40
N LEU A 114 22.83 -8.40 17.55
CA LEU A 114 23.16 -7.10 16.96
C LEU A 114 23.38 -6.05 18.05
N TYR A 115 22.46 -5.96 19.01
CA TYR A 115 22.56 -5.04 20.14
C TYR A 115 23.82 -5.31 20.98
N GLU A 116 24.12 -6.58 21.30
CA GLU A 116 25.31 -6.94 22.08
C GLU A 116 26.61 -6.72 21.28
N LYS A 117 26.60 -6.94 19.96
CA LYS A 117 27.74 -6.63 19.07
C LYS A 117 28.03 -5.13 19.04
N ALA A 118 27.00 -4.32 18.88
CA ALA A 118 27.12 -2.86 18.96
C ALA A 118 27.63 -2.45 20.36
N SER A 119 27.02 -3.00 21.41
CA SER A 119 27.38 -2.71 22.81
C SER A 119 28.82 -3.09 23.15
N GLY A 120 29.33 -4.22 22.63
CA GLY A 120 30.70 -4.65 22.81
C GLY A 120 31.72 -3.79 22.05
N THR A 121 31.32 -3.18 20.94
CA THR A 121 32.22 -2.39 20.08
C THR A 121 32.31 -0.92 20.52
N ILE A 122 31.17 -0.27 20.80
CA ILE A 122 31.13 1.16 21.14
C ILE A 122 30.85 1.45 22.63
N GLY A 123 30.44 0.42 23.37
CA GLY A 123 30.06 0.50 24.78
C GLY A 123 28.54 0.55 24.99
N ARG A 124 28.03 -0.33 25.85
CA ARG A 124 26.58 -0.48 26.17
C ARG A 124 25.90 0.84 26.55
N LYS A 125 26.57 1.69 27.32
CA LYS A 125 26.03 3.01 27.72
C LYS A 125 25.75 3.90 26.51
N LYS A 126 26.61 3.89 25.48
CA LYS A 126 26.42 4.71 24.26
C LYS A 126 25.29 4.18 23.39
N VAL A 127 25.17 2.85 23.26
CA VAL A 127 24.05 2.22 22.54
C VAL A 127 22.74 2.58 23.22
N SER A 128 22.61 2.33 24.52
CA SER A 128 21.40 2.63 25.28
C SER A 128 21.04 4.12 25.27
N GLN A 129 22.03 5.02 25.35
CA GLN A 129 21.80 6.47 25.19
C GLN A 129 21.29 6.84 23.78
N THR A 130 21.77 6.15 22.74
CA THR A 130 21.30 6.39 21.37
C THR A 130 19.87 5.92 21.18
N VAL A 131 19.52 4.73 21.70
CA VAL A 131 18.13 4.24 21.70
C VAL A 131 17.23 5.22 22.47
N LYS A 132 17.67 5.71 23.64
CA LYS A 132 16.92 6.70 24.41
C LYS A 132 16.68 8.02 23.65
N TYR A 133 17.68 8.46 22.89
CA TYR A 133 17.56 9.64 22.03
C TYR A 133 16.53 9.40 20.92
N PHE A 134 16.59 8.25 20.25
CA PHE A 134 15.59 7.84 19.25
C PHE A 134 14.16 7.88 19.80
N VAL A 135 13.92 7.24 20.94
CA VAL A 135 12.60 7.24 21.59
C VAL A 135 12.13 8.64 21.96
N SER A 136 13.05 9.55 22.24
CA SER A 136 12.70 10.94 22.58
C SER A 136 12.29 11.76 21.35
N ASP A 137 12.79 11.44 20.16
CA ASP A 137 12.44 12.12 18.90
C ASP A 137 11.19 11.53 18.25
N PHE A 138 11.05 10.21 18.29
CA PHE A 138 9.94 9.49 17.65
C PHE A 138 8.79 9.19 18.60
N MET A 139 8.98 9.36 19.92
CA MET A 139 7.99 9.31 21.00
C MET A 139 6.89 8.25 20.78
N PRO A 140 7.08 6.99 21.18
CA PRO A 140 5.99 6.01 21.27
C PRO A 140 4.72 6.62 21.88
N PRO A 141 3.51 6.22 21.45
CA PRO A 141 2.27 6.88 21.87
C PRO A 141 2.10 7.01 23.38
N SER A 142 2.46 5.97 24.14
CA SER A 142 2.35 5.97 25.59
C SER A 142 3.25 7.01 26.28
N ILE A 143 4.40 7.32 25.69
CA ILE A 143 5.32 8.36 26.15
C ILE A 143 4.83 9.74 25.71
N GLU A 144 4.37 9.88 24.47
CA GLU A 144 3.81 11.15 23.97
C GLU A 144 2.57 11.59 24.79
N GLU A 145 1.80 10.63 25.29
CA GLU A 145 0.64 10.84 26.17
C GLU A 145 0.99 11.13 27.63
N GLY A 146 2.26 10.95 28.01
CA GLY A 146 2.70 11.09 29.39
C GLY A 146 2.22 9.97 30.31
N PHE A 147 1.79 8.82 29.77
CA PHE A 147 1.40 7.67 30.59
C PHE A 147 2.61 6.97 31.20
N GLU A 148 3.76 7.00 30.55
CA GLU A 148 4.99 6.42 31.06
C GLU A 148 6.23 7.24 30.68
N SER A 149 7.31 7.06 31.43
CA SER A 149 8.59 7.68 31.11
C SER A 149 9.36 6.85 30.07
N VAL A 150 10.27 7.50 29.33
CA VAL A 150 11.15 6.82 28.37
C VAL A 150 11.93 5.67 29.02
N ASP A 151 12.42 5.87 30.26
CA ASP A 151 13.19 4.84 30.96
C ASP A 151 12.33 3.65 31.40
N ASP A 152 11.05 3.87 31.67
CA ASP A 152 10.12 2.81 32.06
C ASP A 152 9.70 2.00 30.82
N TYR A 153 9.37 2.69 29.72
CA TYR A 153 9.03 2.05 28.44
C TYR A 153 10.16 1.15 27.93
N LEU A 154 11.40 1.64 27.93
CA LEU A 154 12.55 0.88 27.43
C LEU A 154 12.83 -0.40 28.23
N LYS A 155 12.49 -0.42 29.53
CA LYS A 155 12.63 -1.58 30.42
C LYS A 155 11.43 -2.52 30.36
N LYS A 156 10.30 -2.07 29.84
CA LYS A 156 9.08 -2.86 29.71
C LYS A 156 9.35 -4.05 28.79
N SER A 157 8.80 -5.20 29.15
CA SER A 157 8.90 -6.43 28.35
C SER A 157 7.60 -6.62 27.59
N PHE A 158 7.71 -6.74 26.27
CA PHE A 158 6.60 -7.06 25.37
C PHE A 158 6.83 -8.44 24.79
N ASN A 159 6.07 -9.43 25.26
CA ASN A 159 6.21 -10.85 24.91
C ASN A 159 7.64 -11.37 25.08
N SER A 160 8.45 -11.33 24.01
CA SER A 160 9.80 -11.90 23.90
C SER A 160 10.94 -10.87 23.82
N ALA A 161 10.62 -9.57 23.81
CA ALA A 161 11.61 -8.49 23.69
C ALA A 161 11.34 -7.35 24.67
N THR A 162 12.39 -6.63 25.08
CA THR A 162 12.24 -5.38 25.83
C THR A 162 11.95 -4.23 24.87
N GLY A 163 11.34 -3.15 25.36
CA GLY A 163 11.17 -1.90 24.59
C GLY A 163 12.48 -1.45 23.97
N GLU A 164 13.60 -1.55 24.68
CA GLU A 164 14.93 -1.24 24.15
C GLU A 164 15.32 -2.06 22.90
N ILE A 165 14.95 -3.34 22.82
CA ILE A 165 15.25 -4.18 21.64
C ILE A 165 14.29 -3.88 20.49
N ILE A 166 13.04 -3.53 20.79
CA ILE A 166 12.04 -3.14 19.79
C ILE A 166 12.49 -1.83 19.13
N GLU A 167 12.78 -0.81 19.93
CA GLU A 167 13.25 0.50 19.43
C GLU A 167 14.59 0.39 18.70
N PHE A 168 15.43 -0.59 19.07
CA PHE A 168 16.65 -0.89 18.33
C PHE A 168 16.38 -1.47 16.93
N GLU A 169 15.32 -2.28 16.76
CA GLU A 169 14.86 -2.72 15.43
C GLU A 169 14.38 -1.53 14.61
N GLU A 170 13.61 -0.64 15.23
CA GLU A 170 13.03 0.55 14.58
C GLU A 170 14.10 1.55 14.11
N MET A 171 15.18 1.69 14.87
CA MET A 171 16.34 2.46 14.44
C MET A 171 16.97 1.93 13.15
N ILE A 172 16.91 0.61 12.91
CA ILE A 172 17.45 -0.03 11.70
C ILE A 172 16.50 0.24 10.52
N THR A 173 15.19 0.07 10.69
CA THR A 173 14.20 0.35 9.64
C THR A 173 14.13 1.84 9.30
N LEU A 174 14.25 2.72 10.30
CA LEU A 174 14.41 4.17 10.09
C LEU A 174 15.60 4.49 9.17
N LYS A 175 16.72 3.78 9.34
CA LYS A 175 17.89 4.04 8.49
C LYS A 175 17.60 3.66 7.04
N LEU A 176 16.95 2.53 6.84
CA LEU A 176 16.53 2.06 5.51
C LEU A 176 15.53 3.03 4.86
N ALA A 177 14.62 3.62 5.64
CA ALA A 177 13.70 4.65 5.17
C ALA A 177 14.44 5.91 4.69
N ASN A 178 15.45 6.37 5.44
CA ASN A 178 16.27 7.53 5.05
C ASN A 178 17.21 7.25 3.87
N GLU A 179 17.65 6.00 3.68
CA GLU A 179 18.46 5.58 2.53
C GLU A 179 17.65 5.46 1.23
N ASN A 180 16.33 5.27 1.32
CA ASN A 180 15.47 5.06 0.17
C ASN A 180 15.20 6.36 -0.60
N PRO A 181 15.70 6.54 -1.84
CA PRO A 181 15.51 7.81 -2.56
C PRO A 181 14.04 8.11 -2.88
N ALA A 182 13.20 7.08 -3.06
CA ALA A 182 11.77 7.23 -3.33
C ALA A 182 11.01 7.82 -2.13
N PHE A 183 11.59 7.73 -0.94
CA PHE A 183 11.03 8.27 0.29
C PHE A 183 11.37 9.77 0.45
N SER A 184 12.28 10.32 -0.35
CA SER A 184 12.84 11.68 -0.16
C SER A 184 11.80 12.80 -0.02
N GLN A 185 10.68 12.74 -0.74
CA GLN A 185 9.58 13.71 -0.63
C GLN A 185 8.90 13.72 0.75
N PHE A 186 9.05 12.64 1.52
CA PHE A 186 8.48 12.44 2.85
C PHE A 186 9.53 12.50 3.96
N ARG A 187 10.77 12.95 3.66
CA ARG A 187 11.90 12.94 4.62
C ARG A 187 11.55 13.59 5.95
N GLU A 188 10.73 14.64 5.96
CA GLU A 188 10.31 15.30 7.20
C GLU A 188 9.57 14.36 8.19
N LEU A 189 9.01 13.25 7.71
CA LEU A 189 8.32 12.28 8.54
C LEU A 189 9.30 11.40 9.31
N PHE A 190 10.52 11.19 8.84
CA PHE A 190 11.46 10.21 9.42
C PHE A 190 12.91 10.70 9.44
N ASP A 191 13.14 12.01 9.38
CA ASP A 191 14.49 12.58 9.31
C ASP A 191 15.38 12.12 10.48
N ASP A 192 16.50 11.48 10.14
CA ASP A 192 17.49 10.93 11.08
C ASP A 192 18.67 11.87 11.32
N THR A 193 18.67 13.08 10.74
CA THR A 193 19.83 13.98 10.77
C THR A 193 20.25 14.38 12.19
N ASP A 194 19.29 14.68 13.06
CA ASP A 194 19.58 15.14 14.43
C ASP A 194 20.11 14.00 15.31
N ILE A 195 19.55 12.79 15.18
CA ILE A 195 20.04 11.61 15.90
C ILE A 195 21.43 11.18 15.40
N ASP A 196 21.69 11.23 14.09
CA ASP A 196 23.00 10.90 13.53
C ASP A 196 24.09 11.85 14.04
N ARG A 197 23.78 13.15 14.13
CA ARG A 197 24.70 14.17 14.64
C ARG A 197 24.94 14.08 16.15
N SER A 198 23.91 13.75 16.92
CA SER A 198 23.90 13.91 18.38
C SER A 198 24.17 12.60 19.15
N SER A 199 24.30 11.48 18.45
CA SER A 199 24.43 10.15 19.07
C SER A 199 25.48 9.27 18.38
N SER A 200 25.52 7.97 18.71
CA SER A 200 26.38 7.01 18.01
C SER A 200 25.64 6.28 16.87
N TYR A 201 24.51 6.82 16.40
CA TYR A 201 23.60 6.17 15.45
C TYR A 201 24.27 5.64 14.18
N GLY A 202 24.95 6.49 13.40
CA GLY A 202 25.67 6.03 12.20
C GLY A 202 26.69 4.93 12.48
N LYS A 203 27.41 4.99 13.62
CA LYS A 203 28.37 3.94 14.01
C LYS A 203 27.67 2.64 14.38
N ILE A 204 26.54 2.71 15.09
CA ILE A 204 25.71 1.54 15.41
C ILE A 204 25.25 0.88 14.12
N PHE A 205 24.72 1.68 13.18
CA PHE A 205 24.23 1.14 11.92
C PHE A 205 25.33 0.50 11.09
N SER A 206 26.53 1.10 10.99
CA SER A 206 27.66 0.44 10.32
C SER A 206 28.04 -0.90 10.96
N ILE A 207 27.92 -1.04 12.29
CA ILE A 207 28.18 -2.32 12.97
C ILE A 207 27.08 -3.35 12.65
N VAL A 208 25.83 -2.90 12.65
CA VAL A 208 24.67 -3.74 12.30
C VAL A 208 24.79 -4.22 10.86
N GLU A 209 25.10 -3.32 9.93
CA GLU A 209 25.29 -3.61 8.51
C GLU A 209 26.36 -4.68 8.31
N ASN A 210 27.58 -4.47 8.82
CA ASN A 210 28.66 -5.45 8.71
C ASN A 210 28.28 -6.80 9.31
N TYR A 211 27.61 -6.80 10.48
CA TYR A 211 27.17 -8.05 11.10
C TYR A 211 26.13 -8.77 10.23
N LEU A 212 25.14 -8.07 9.70
CA LEU A 212 24.11 -8.66 8.84
C LEU A 212 24.73 -9.20 7.54
N GLU A 213 25.66 -8.49 6.92
CA GLU A 213 26.38 -8.95 5.73
C GLU A 213 27.17 -10.23 5.99
N GLU A 214 27.85 -10.34 7.14
CA GLU A 214 28.69 -11.49 7.47
C GLU A 214 27.91 -12.72 7.96
N THR A 215 26.81 -12.52 8.71
CA THR A 215 26.18 -13.63 9.45
C THR A 215 24.86 -14.10 8.87
N THR A 216 24.25 -13.35 7.95
CA THR A 216 22.94 -13.71 7.40
C THR A 216 23.04 -14.20 5.98
N GLU A 217 22.29 -15.26 5.68
CA GLU A 217 22.19 -15.81 4.33
C GLU A 217 20.72 -16.14 4.04
N ILE A 218 20.17 -15.49 3.02
CA ILE A 218 18.81 -15.69 2.52
C ILE A 218 18.91 -16.11 1.06
N THR A 219 18.16 -17.15 0.69
CA THR A 219 18.07 -17.60 -0.70
C THR A 219 16.82 -17.02 -1.33
N VAL A 220 16.98 -16.25 -2.41
CA VAL A 220 15.90 -15.68 -3.22
C VAL A 220 16.08 -16.17 -4.65
N GLY A 221 15.15 -17.03 -5.10
CA GLY A 221 15.31 -17.77 -6.36
C GLY A 221 16.60 -18.61 -6.33
N GLU A 222 17.53 -18.30 -7.23
CA GLU A 222 18.85 -18.97 -7.32
C GLU A 222 19.97 -18.20 -6.62
N LYS A 223 19.70 -17.00 -6.09
CA LYS A 223 20.70 -16.11 -5.50
C LYS A 223 20.73 -16.26 -3.98
N LYS A 224 21.93 -16.16 -3.41
CA LYS A 224 22.14 -16.00 -1.97
C LYS A 224 22.52 -14.55 -1.69
N VAL A 225 21.81 -13.92 -0.78
CA VAL A 225 21.98 -12.51 -0.37
C VAL A 225 21.90 -12.41 1.14
N SER A 226 22.53 -11.39 1.71
CA SER A 226 22.34 -11.08 3.14
C SER A 226 20.97 -10.43 3.40
N LEU A 227 20.53 -10.41 4.66
CA LEU A 227 19.29 -9.75 5.07
C LEU A 227 19.30 -8.26 4.72
N ILE A 228 20.42 -7.57 4.94
CA ILE A 228 20.52 -6.13 4.64
C ILE A 228 20.54 -5.87 3.12
N GLU A 229 21.17 -6.76 2.33
CA GLU A 229 21.13 -6.69 0.87
C GLU A 229 19.71 -6.90 0.34
N LEU A 230 18.98 -7.85 0.91
CA LEU A 230 17.59 -8.13 0.56
C LEU A 230 16.71 -6.90 0.78
N LEU A 231 16.78 -6.29 1.97
CA LEU A 231 15.98 -5.12 2.34
C LEU A 231 16.29 -3.90 1.45
N ARG A 232 17.55 -3.72 1.03
CA ARG A 232 17.95 -2.64 0.12
C ARG A 232 17.68 -2.93 -1.36
N ALA A 233 17.36 -4.17 -1.73
CA ALA A 233 17.20 -4.55 -3.14
C ALA A 233 16.13 -3.73 -3.89
N PRO A 234 14.93 -3.47 -3.32
CA PRO A 234 13.89 -2.68 -4.00
C PRO A 234 14.36 -1.25 -4.29
N MET A 235 14.87 -0.54 -3.28
CA MET A 235 15.33 0.85 -3.42
C MET A 235 16.56 1.00 -4.32
N LYS A 236 17.43 -0.03 -4.39
CA LYS A 236 18.55 -0.04 -5.34
C LYS A 236 18.10 -0.25 -6.78
N LYS A 237 17.07 -1.05 -7.01
CA LYS A 237 16.56 -1.37 -8.35
C LYS A 237 15.69 -0.25 -8.91
N TYR A 238 14.83 0.32 -8.08
CA TYR A 238 13.85 1.33 -8.45
C TYR A 238 13.93 2.53 -7.48
N PRO A 239 14.99 3.35 -7.58
CA PRO A 239 15.22 4.43 -6.62
C PRO A 239 14.15 5.53 -6.66
N ASP A 240 13.48 5.72 -7.79
CA ASP A 240 12.60 6.87 -8.01
C ASP A 240 11.10 6.53 -7.96
N SER A 241 10.73 5.30 -7.60
CA SER A 241 9.35 4.80 -7.76
C SER A 241 8.94 3.81 -6.66
N LEU A 242 8.01 4.22 -5.79
CA LEU A 242 7.44 3.37 -4.74
C LEU A 242 6.62 2.21 -5.31
N SER A 243 5.87 2.47 -6.39
CA SER A 243 5.07 1.48 -7.10
C SER A 243 5.95 0.38 -7.70
N ASP A 244 7.06 0.74 -8.36
CA ASP A 244 7.99 -0.24 -8.91
C ASP A 244 8.75 -1.00 -7.81
N GLN A 245 9.04 -0.38 -6.66
CA GLN A 245 9.61 -1.07 -5.50
C GLN A 245 8.66 -2.15 -4.95
N LEU A 246 7.36 -1.83 -4.78
CA LEU A 246 6.37 -2.82 -4.36
C LEU A 246 6.20 -3.94 -5.38
N LYS A 247 6.16 -3.61 -6.67
CA LYS A 247 6.09 -4.60 -7.73
C LYS A 247 7.30 -5.52 -7.73
N TYR A 248 8.50 -4.97 -7.57
CA TYR A 248 9.74 -5.74 -7.43
C TYR A 248 9.67 -6.73 -6.26
N ILE A 249 9.19 -6.28 -5.09
CA ILE A 249 9.00 -7.13 -3.91
C ILE A 249 8.07 -8.30 -4.25
N VAL A 250 6.92 -8.03 -4.86
CA VAL A 250 5.95 -9.07 -5.23
C VAL A 250 6.53 -10.05 -6.24
N ASP A 251 7.19 -9.55 -7.29
CA ASP A 251 7.69 -10.36 -8.41
C ASP A 251 8.91 -11.21 -8.00
N GLU A 252 9.87 -10.64 -7.26
CA GLU A 252 11.13 -11.31 -6.93
C GLU A 252 11.07 -12.14 -5.65
N TRP A 253 10.34 -11.68 -4.62
CA TRP A 253 10.25 -12.41 -3.35
C TRP A 253 9.13 -13.45 -3.39
N GLY A 254 8.07 -13.16 -4.16
CA GLY A 254 7.00 -14.10 -4.48
C GLY A 254 6.16 -14.56 -3.29
N PHE A 255 5.21 -15.45 -3.57
CA PHE A 255 4.32 -16.03 -2.55
C PHE A 255 5.08 -16.85 -1.50
N GLU A 256 6.23 -17.44 -1.85
CA GLU A 256 6.99 -18.29 -0.91
C GLU A 256 7.59 -17.48 0.24
N MET A 257 8.03 -16.25 -0.03
CA MET A 257 8.56 -15.35 1.00
C MET A 257 7.46 -14.52 1.67
N LEU A 258 6.43 -14.13 0.93
CA LEU A 258 5.41 -13.20 1.43
C LEU A 258 4.18 -13.92 2.00
N GLY A 259 3.93 -15.18 1.64
CA GLY A 259 2.75 -15.92 2.07
C GLY A 259 1.45 -15.17 1.80
N ASP A 260 0.56 -15.09 2.80
CA ASP A 260 -0.71 -14.36 2.69
C ASP A 260 -0.55 -12.85 2.51
N PHE A 261 0.64 -12.28 2.75
CA PHE A 261 0.93 -10.88 2.44
C PHE A 261 0.86 -10.61 0.92
N SER A 262 1.17 -11.59 0.07
CA SER A 262 1.24 -11.38 -1.38
C SER A 262 -0.10 -10.94 -1.96
N ARG A 263 -1.22 -11.48 -1.46
CA ARG A 263 -2.58 -11.13 -1.94
C ARG A 263 -2.94 -9.69 -1.61
N LYS A 264 -2.58 -9.22 -0.41
CA LYS A 264 -2.82 -7.84 0.00
C LYS A 264 -1.88 -6.86 -0.72
N LEU A 265 -0.64 -7.27 -1.01
CA LEU A 265 0.29 -6.49 -1.84
C LEU A 265 -0.19 -6.33 -3.28
N LEU A 266 -0.79 -7.37 -3.88
CA LEU A 266 -1.41 -7.26 -5.20
C LEU A 266 -2.53 -6.21 -5.20
N THR A 267 -3.40 -6.20 -4.18
CA THR A 267 -4.41 -5.15 -4.03
C THR A 267 -3.79 -3.76 -3.92
N ALA A 268 -2.69 -3.62 -3.18
CA ALA A 268 -2.02 -2.34 -3.04
C ALA A 268 -1.40 -1.85 -4.36
N VAL A 269 -0.74 -2.74 -5.10
CA VAL A 269 -0.21 -2.45 -6.43
C VAL A 269 -1.32 -2.02 -7.38
N ASP A 270 -2.48 -2.69 -7.35
CA ASP A 270 -3.63 -2.33 -8.18
C ASP A 270 -4.22 -0.96 -7.82
N VAL A 271 -4.33 -0.63 -6.52
CA VAL A 271 -4.80 0.69 -6.05
C VAL A 271 -3.84 1.80 -6.48
N ILE A 272 -2.54 1.59 -6.30
CA ILE A 272 -1.52 2.57 -6.71
C ILE A 272 -1.57 2.75 -8.23
N LYS A 273 -1.67 1.67 -8.98
CA LYS A 273 -1.77 1.70 -10.44
C LYS A 273 -3.04 2.41 -10.92
N GLU A 274 -4.16 2.25 -10.22
CA GLU A 274 -5.40 2.95 -10.56
C GLU A 274 -5.31 4.46 -10.29
N GLU A 275 -4.59 4.89 -9.24
CA GLU A 275 -4.35 6.31 -8.97
C GLU A 275 -3.28 6.91 -9.92
N GLU A 276 -2.27 6.12 -10.32
CA GLU A 276 -1.28 6.49 -11.35
C GLU A 276 -1.88 6.53 -12.75
N ASN A 277 -2.85 5.66 -13.03
CA ASN A 277 -3.70 5.73 -14.22
C ASN A 277 -4.53 7.00 -14.12
N LYS A 278 -3.91 8.11 -14.54
CA LYS A 278 -4.57 9.37 -14.85
C LYS A 278 -5.75 9.04 -15.74
N GLY A 279 -6.94 8.99 -15.14
CA GLY A 279 -8.15 8.61 -15.84
C GLY A 279 -8.21 9.38 -17.15
N ALA A 280 -8.23 8.65 -18.27
CA ALA A 280 -8.57 9.19 -19.57
C ALA A 280 -10.08 9.51 -19.60
N ALA A 281 -10.54 10.30 -18.65
CA ALA A 281 -11.74 11.09 -18.82
C ALA A 281 -11.42 12.16 -19.89
N PRO A 282 -12.32 12.46 -20.82
CA PRO A 282 -12.10 13.53 -21.78
C PRO A 282 -12.02 14.85 -21.03
N GLY A 283 -10.81 15.36 -20.81
CA GLY A 283 -10.57 16.68 -20.20
C GLY A 283 -9.52 16.69 -19.08
N GLY A 284 -8.24 16.54 -19.44
CA GLY A 284 -7.14 17.07 -18.62
C GLY A 284 -6.45 16.10 -17.65
N SER A 285 -5.13 16.24 -17.58
CA SER A 285 -4.25 15.59 -16.59
C SER A 285 -4.49 16.20 -15.22
N PHE A 286 -5.24 15.51 -14.36
CA PHE A 286 -5.39 15.93 -12.97
C PHE A 286 -4.24 15.37 -12.14
N ASN A 287 -3.24 16.20 -11.83
CA ASN A 287 -2.33 15.98 -10.70
C ASN A 287 -3.01 16.38 -9.36
N GLU A 288 -4.33 16.56 -9.37
CA GLU A 288 -5.14 17.04 -8.26
C GLU A 288 -6.35 16.11 -8.15
N VAL A 289 -6.64 15.59 -6.95
CA VAL A 289 -7.86 14.79 -6.77
C VAL A 289 -9.07 15.62 -7.16
N VAL A 290 -9.94 15.03 -7.98
CA VAL A 290 -11.20 15.64 -8.42
C VAL A 290 -12.10 15.86 -7.21
N THR A 291 -12.03 17.04 -6.60
CA THR A 291 -13.01 17.59 -5.66
C THR A 291 -14.13 18.29 -6.43
N ALA A 292 -15.28 18.51 -5.78
CA ALA A 292 -16.37 19.32 -6.34
C ALA A 292 -15.91 20.70 -6.83
N GLU A 293 -14.86 21.25 -6.20
CA GLU A 293 -14.26 22.54 -6.57
C GLU A 293 -13.37 22.43 -7.82
N THR A 294 -12.61 21.35 -7.99
CA THR A 294 -11.75 21.11 -9.19
C THR A 294 -12.52 20.67 -10.45
N LEU A 295 -13.80 20.30 -10.31
CA LEU A 295 -14.71 20.03 -11.44
C LEU A 295 -15.22 21.31 -12.13
N SER A 296 -14.83 22.50 -11.64
CA SER A 296 -15.08 23.77 -12.32
C SER A 296 -14.17 23.90 -13.55
N PHE A 297 -14.58 23.29 -14.66
CA PHE A 297 -13.89 23.44 -15.94
C PHE A 297 -14.12 24.85 -16.51
N PRO A 298 -13.08 25.59 -16.96
CA PRO A 298 -13.24 26.89 -17.64
C PRO A 298 -13.90 26.84 -19.02
N TRP A 299 -14.31 25.64 -19.46
CA TRP A 299 -14.99 25.40 -20.74
C TRP A 299 -16.47 25.03 -20.56
N GLY A 300 -16.94 24.92 -19.31
CA GLY A 300 -18.36 24.79 -18.99
C GLY A 300 -18.98 26.17 -18.96
N TYR A 301 -20.15 26.33 -19.56
CA TYR A 301 -21.02 27.47 -19.32
C TYR A 301 -21.35 27.54 -17.81
N ASP A 302 -20.58 28.31 -17.04
CA ASP A 302 -20.80 28.57 -15.60
C ASP A 302 -22.14 29.29 -15.29
N ASP A 303 -22.93 29.61 -16.32
CA ASP A 303 -24.24 30.26 -16.19
C ASP A 303 -25.43 29.31 -16.32
N VAL A 304 -25.20 28.00 -16.52
CA VAL A 304 -26.27 27.01 -16.48
C VAL A 304 -26.07 26.13 -15.26
N GLN A 305 -26.63 26.57 -14.14
CA GLN A 305 -26.96 25.72 -13.01
C GLN A 305 -27.98 24.68 -13.52
N GLU A 306 -27.54 23.67 -14.26
CA GLU A 306 -28.39 22.52 -14.58
C GLU A 306 -28.66 21.83 -13.26
N SER A 307 -29.84 22.11 -12.70
CA SER A 307 -30.32 21.38 -11.54
C SER A 307 -30.36 19.90 -11.91
N GLU A 308 -29.67 19.07 -11.14
CA GLU A 308 -29.74 17.63 -11.27
C GLU A 308 -31.19 17.19 -11.08
N ASN A 309 -31.91 17.02 -12.19
CA ASN A 309 -33.33 16.69 -12.21
C ASN A 309 -33.50 15.16 -12.27
N PHE A 310 -32.79 14.44 -11.39
CA PHE A 310 -32.94 13.00 -11.28
C PHE A 310 -34.38 12.68 -10.92
N SER A 311 -35.03 11.85 -11.75
CA SER A 311 -36.33 11.31 -11.38
C SER A 311 -36.19 10.45 -10.13
N THR A 312 -37.12 10.58 -9.19
CA THR A 312 -37.21 9.64 -8.07
C THR A 312 -37.32 8.21 -8.59
N ASP A 313 -36.53 7.30 -8.04
CA ASP A 313 -36.42 5.89 -8.44
C ASP A 313 -37.71 5.13 -8.14
N SER A 314 -38.74 5.26 -8.99
CA SER A 314 -40.11 5.00 -8.53
C SER A 314 -41.04 4.23 -9.47
N SER A 315 -40.62 3.79 -10.66
CA SER A 315 -41.53 3.00 -11.51
C SER A 315 -40.94 1.79 -12.23
N TRP A 316 -39.74 1.84 -12.78
CA TRP A 316 -39.23 0.71 -13.56
C TRP A 316 -37.83 0.27 -13.13
N MET A 317 -36.89 1.20 -12.92
CA MET A 317 -35.47 0.92 -12.62
C MET A 317 -35.25 -0.08 -11.47
N PRO A 318 -35.91 0.03 -10.29
CA PRO A 318 -35.68 -0.92 -9.18
C PRO A 318 -36.24 -2.33 -9.42
N ARG A 319 -37.07 -2.51 -10.47
CA ARG A 319 -37.73 -3.78 -10.80
C ARG A 319 -37.21 -4.39 -12.11
N VAL A 320 -36.15 -3.83 -12.68
CA VAL A 320 -35.58 -4.33 -13.93
C VAL A 320 -34.88 -5.66 -13.70
N VAL A 321 -35.25 -6.65 -14.50
CA VAL A 321 -34.51 -7.88 -14.69
C VAL A 321 -33.96 -7.83 -16.11
N MET A 322 -32.71 -7.37 -16.24
CA MET A 322 -32.08 -7.09 -17.53
C MET A 322 -31.29 -8.30 -18.03
N VAL A 323 -31.37 -8.55 -19.34
CA VAL A 323 -30.46 -9.44 -20.05
C VAL A 323 -29.63 -8.65 -21.05
N ALA A 324 -28.31 -8.77 -20.94
CA ALA A 324 -27.37 -8.18 -21.88
C ALA A 324 -27.03 -9.15 -23.00
N LYS A 325 -27.09 -8.69 -24.25
CA LYS A 325 -26.76 -9.48 -25.44
C LYS A 325 -25.73 -8.74 -26.29
N ASN A 326 -24.62 -9.41 -26.60
CA ASN A 326 -23.78 -8.98 -27.72
C ASN A 326 -24.57 -9.28 -29.01
N VAL A 327 -24.88 -8.23 -29.77
CA VAL A 327 -25.84 -8.28 -30.88
C VAL A 327 -25.39 -9.24 -31.97
N PHE A 328 -24.12 -9.19 -32.37
CA PHE A 328 -23.58 -10.05 -33.44
C PHE A 328 -23.60 -11.52 -33.05
N VAL A 329 -23.19 -11.84 -31.81
CA VAL A 329 -23.20 -13.22 -31.30
C VAL A 329 -24.64 -13.72 -31.18
N TRP A 330 -25.55 -12.88 -30.68
CA TRP A 330 -26.93 -13.27 -30.45
C TRP A 330 -27.67 -13.51 -31.77
N MET A 331 -27.49 -12.66 -32.78
CA MET A 331 -28.10 -12.84 -34.10
C MET A 331 -27.59 -14.11 -34.81
N ASP A 332 -26.30 -14.45 -34.69
CA ASP A 332 -25.76 -15.74 -35.20
C ASP A 332 -26.40 -16.95 -34.48
N GLN A 333 -26.56 -16.86 -33.15
CA GLN A 333 -27.22 -17.91 -32.37
C GLN A 333 -28.69 -18.10 -32.76
N LEU A 334 -29.43 -16.99 -32.91
CA LEU A 334 -30.82 -17.03 -33.37
C LEU A 334 -30.90 -17.57 -34.79
N SER A 335 -29.94 -17.23 -35.65
CA SER A 335 -29.93 -17.71 -37.03
C SER A 335 -29.86 -19.24 -37.10
N LYS A 336 -29.00 -19.82 -36.26
CA LYS A 336 -28.86 -21.28 -36.10
C LYS A 336 -30.10 -21.90 -35.48
N LEU A 337 -30.65 -21.28 -34.43
CA LEU A 337 -31.81 -21.80 -33.70
C LEU A 337 -33.07 -21.84 -34.57
N TYR A 338 -33.32 -20.78 -35.33
CA TYR A 338 -34.51 -20.65 -36.19
C TYR A 338 -34.26 -21.12 -37.62
N SER A 339 -33.05 -21.63 -37.92
CA SER A 339 -32.63 -22.07 -39.27
C SER A 339 -32.94 -21.04 -40.35
N ARG A 340 -32.71 -19.76 -40.05
CA ARG A 340 -32.98 -18.61 -40.89
C ARG A 340 -31.86 -17.59 -40.71
N GLU A 341 -31.44 -16.91 -41.76
CA GLU A 341 -30.46 -15.84 -41.62
C GLU A 341 -31.06 -14.61 -40.92
N ILE A 342 -30.43 -14.17 -39.81
CA ILE A 342 -30.78 -12.98 -39.04
C ILE A 342 -29.52 -12.11 -38.96
N ASN A 343 -29.52 -11.02 -39.72
CA ASN A 343 -28.40 -10.08 -39.83
C ASN A 343 -28.72 -8.69 -39.28
N THR A 344 -30.00 -8.38 -39.07
CA THR A 344 -30.47 -7.09 -38.58
C THR A 344 -31.48 -7.27 -37.44
N LEU A 345 -31.61 -6.26 -36.57
CA LEU A 345 -32.47 -6.35 -35.39
C LEU A 345 -33.95 -6.56 -35.72
N ASP A 346 -34.43 -6.01 -36.84
CA ASP A 346 -35.81 -6.18 -37.30
C ASP A 346 -36.13 -7.62 -37.73
N GLN A 347 -35.11 -8.45 -37.95
CA GLN A 347 -35.26 -9.86 -38.30
C GLN A 347 -35.35 -10.76 -37.07
N ILE A 348 -35.16 -10.23 -35.86
CA ILE A 348 -35.30 -10.99 -34.61
C ILE A 348 -36.78 -11.38 -34.45
N PRO A 349 -37.12 -12.68 -34.35
CA PRO A 349 -38.50 -13.11 -34.23
C PRO A 349 -39.18 -12.57 -32.96
N ASP A 350 -40.40 -12.04 -33.11
CA ASP A 350 -41.21 -11.59 -31.96
C ASP A 350 -41.41 -12.69 -30.91
N ASP A 351 -41.47 -13.95 -31.33
CA ASP A 351 -41.62 -15.09 -30.43
C ASP A 351 -40.40 -15.29 -29.53
N GLU A 352 -39.19 -14.96 -29.99
CA GLU A 352 -37.99 -14.96 -29.12
C GLU A 352 -38.13 -13.90 -28.02
N LEU A 353 -38.59 -12.70 -28.38
CA LEU A 353 -38.84 -11.63 -27.39
C LEU A 353 -39.92 -12.03 -26.39
N LYS A 354 -40.99 -12.72 -26.84
CA LYS A 354 -42.02 -13.27 -25.95
C LYS A 354 -41.48 -14.36 -25.04
N ILE A 355 -40.59 -15.23 -25.53
CA ILE A 355 -39.94 -16.27 -24.70
C ILE A 355 -39.08 -15.60 -23.62
N MET A 356 -38.32 -14.57 -23.96
CA MET A 356 -37.50 -13.83 -23.00
C MET A 356 -38.37 -13.15 -21.93
N ALA A 357 -39.48 -12.52 -22.34
CA ALA A 357 -40.45 -11.95 -21.42
C ALA A 357 -41.10 -13.03 -20.53
N GLY A 358 -41.45 -14.19 -21.10
CA GLY A 358 -42.01 -15.34 -20.37
C GLY A 358 -41.04 -15.96 -19.36
N ARG A 359 -39.74 -15.76 -19.53
CA ARG A 359 -38.69 -16.13 -18.56
C ARG A 359 -38.47 -15.08 -17.48
N GLY A 360 -39.20 -13.96 -17.51
CA GLY A 360 -39.16 -12.92 -16.49
C GLY A 360 -38.16 -11.79 -16.76
N PHE A 361 -37.55 -11.71 -17.95
CA PHE A 361 -36.73 -10.56 -18.33
C PHE A 361 -37.62 -9.37 -18.69
N THR A 362 -37.33 -8.21 -18.11
CA THR A 362 -38.09 -6.96 -18.30
C THR A 362 -37.32 -5.88 -19.05
N ALA A 363 -36.01 -6.09 -19.32
CA ALA A 363 -35.20 -5.24 -20.16
C ALA A 363 -34.19 -6.04 -21.00
N LEU A 364 -33.94 -5.57 -22.22
CA LEU A 364 -32.93 -6.12 -23.14
C LEU A 364 -31.87 -5.06 -23.41
N TRP A 365 -30.63 -5.33 -22.99
CA TRP A 365 -29.50 -4.43 -23.22
C TRP A 365 -28.64 -4.94 -24.38
N LEU A 366 -28.63 -4.18 -25.48
CA LEU A 366 -27.93 -4.55 -26.70
C LEU A 366 -26.53 -3.94 -26.75
N ILE A 367 -25.52 -4.79 -26.75
CA ILE A 367 -24.11 -4.41 -26.83
C ILE A 367 -23.63 -4.55 -28.28
N GLY A 368 -22.97 -3.51 -28.80
CA GLY A 368 -22.34 -3.55 -30.12
C GLY A 368 -23.21 -3.02 -31.26
N LEU A 369 -24.25 -2.23 -30.97
CA LEU A 369 -25.10 -1.62 -32.01
C LEU A 369 -24.44 -0.47 -32.76
N TRP A 370 -23.73 0.37 -32.02
CA TRP A 370 -23.21 1.62 -32.55
C TRP A 370 -21.81 1.43 -33.10
N GLU A 371 -21.58 1.95 -34.30
CA GLU A 371 -20.23 2.07 -34.82
C GLU A 371 -19.44 3.07 -33.97
N ARG A 372 -18.23 2.67 -33.58
CA ARG A 372 -17.39 3.50 -32.72
C ARG A 372 -16.93 4.74 -33.48
N SER A 373 -17.15 5.91 -32.89
CA SER A 373 -16.70 7.20 -33.45
C SER A 373 -15.17 7.25 -33.59
N ARG A 374 -14.67 8.08 -34.52
CA ARG A 374 -13.22 8.28 -34.72
C ARG A 374 -12.50 8.69 -33.44
N ALA A 375 -13.14 9.54 -32.63
CA ALA A 375 -12.59 10.00 -31.35
C ALA A 375 -12.50 8.85 -30.32
N SER A 376 -13.57 8.07 -30.15
CA SER A 376 -13.58 6.92 -29.23
C SER A 376 -12.56 5.86 -29.63
N ARG A 377 -12.43 5.60 -30.95
CA ARG A 377 -11.42 4.69 -31.50
C ARG A 377 -10.01 5.12 -31.14
N LYS A 378 -9.69 6.40 -31.36
CA LYS A 378 -8.36 6.95 -31.06
C LYS A 378 -8.03 6.91 -29.57
N ILE A 379 -9.01 7.22 -28.70
CA ILE A 379 -8.84 7.09 -27.25
C ILE A 379 -8.51 5.65 -26.87
N LYS A 380 -9.24 4.66 -27.40
CA LYS A 380 -8.99 3.24 -27.06
C LYS A 380 -7.65 2.72 -27.58
N GLN A 381 -7.20 3.18 -28.73
CA GLN A 381 -5.87 2.88 -29.27
C GLN A 381 -4.75 3.47 -28.40
N LEU A 382 -4.92 4.72 -27.95
CA LEU A 382 -3.97 5.35 -27.02
C LEU A 382 -3.96 4.65 -25.65
N MET A 383 -5.09 4.10 -25.21
CA MET A 383 -5.24 3.33 -23.98
C MET A 383 -4.81 1.86 -24.10
N GLY A 384 -4.05 1.50 -25.14
CA GLY A 384 -3.41 0.19 -25.24
C GLY A 384 -4.24 -0.91 -25.92
N ASN A 385 -5.37 -0.59 -26.55
CA ASN A 385 -6.09 -1.53 -27.42
C ASN A 385 -5.97 -1.10 -28.89
N PRO A 386 -4.91 -1.53 -29.61
CA PRO A 386 -4.64 -1.07 -30.98
C PRO A 386 -5.68 -1.54 -32.01
N GLU A 387 -6.41 -2.62 -31.73
CA GLU A 387 -7.45 -3.17 -32.62
C GLU A 387 -8.87 -2.61 -32.34
N ALA A 388 -8.96 -1.61 -31.46
CA ALA A 388 -10.19 -1.00 -30.99
C ALA A 388 -10.94 -0.11 -32.01
#